data_AF-A0A917RQ86-F1
#
_entry.id   AF-A0A917RQ86-F1
#
_cell.length_a   1.000
_cell.length_b   1.000
_cell.length_c   1.000
_cell.angle_alpha   90.00
_cell.angle_beta   90.00
_cell.angle_gamma   90.00
#
_symmetry.space_group_name_H-M   'P 1'
#
loop_
_entity.id
_entity.type
_entity.pdbx_description
1 polymer ?
#
loop_
_entity_poly.entity_id
_entity_poly.type
_entity_poly.pdbx_seq_one_letter_code
_entity_poly.pdbx_strand_id
1 'polypeptide(L)'
;MNTRAKRLILPLGGALIATGMVGATLTTTASAATKPAPVKSGKLAHNGTDAKAIAGVWTPSKLKSAKHFNEDSSVSGKLKASTSKASADGKAGSIAPIGAGGKTAGTSKNVNLPTNVGKVFFQVDGKPYWCSGTSVQSKYRNLVATAGHCVYDTDKNTYVDNFVFIPGYYKGKAPWGIYVGDKVNLHTDFTVYEDYDYDYAFVNVYNGIKQTGEKAVDKETYDAYKGPKWAKDVEITKDEYQKKVDEKGGESADAWSKSTGSETVLPWGTAGGQKVLKEVTKDEYDKAPAANSKQNYAKAPAKTATEFVDEVTYNNYKGPGYKKIVDSAYTITHYFVKYWVKKTTSVKYYKTVFTIKTFVDAGRLGDNVGGQGFTWNRSTKAKQFSFGYPTASHLDGNKAYTGETMKWCYGQTAPAPAVGKYKAEEQLAIKCAFTPGATGGPFLIVYKNTSRTGYLNGVVSLTLDTDGNGRYDHITTPYFNSDTYGVYKAAANLWTGKLTSS
;
A
#
# COMPACT_ATOMS: atom_id res chain seq x y z
N MET A 1 -48.22 -71.85 6.20
CA MET A 1 -49.48 -71.60 6.93
C MET A 1 -49.45 -70.15 7.38
N ASN A 2 -49.86 -69.27 6.48
CA ASN A 2 -51.16 -68.57 6.47
C ASN A 2 -51.15 -67.30 7.35
N THR A 3 -50.80 -66.14 6.78
CA THR A 3 -51.68 -65.06 6.27
C THR A 3 -52.49 -64.33 7.33
N ARG A 4 -52.34 -62.99 7.34
CA ARG A 4 -53.39 -61.93 7.37
C ARG A 4 -54.47 -62.02 8.47
N ALA A 5 -55.10 -60.98 8.98
CA ALA A 5 -55.13 -59.53 8.80
C ALA A 5 -56.25 -59.03 9.72
N LYS A 6 -56.28 -57.70 9.94
CA LYS A 6 -57.47 -56.84 10.13
C LYS A 6 -58.49 -57.23 11.22
N ARG A 7 -58.70 -56.28 12.14
CA ARG A 7 -60.06 -55.93 12.58
C ARG A 7 -60.30 -54.44 12.44
N LEU A 8 -61.39 -54.17 11.74
CA LEU A 8 -62.06 -52.89 11.51
C LEU A 8 -63.33 -52.93 12.37
N ILE A 9 -63.56 -51.94 13.22
CA ILE A 9 -64.90 -51.64 13.77
C ILE A 9 -65.04 -50.11 13.85
N LEU A 10 -65.85 -49.57 12.94
CA LEU A 10 -66.66 -48.35 13.04
C LEU A 10 -67.97 -48.69 13.80
N PRO A 11 -68.92 -47.78 14.14
CA PRO A 11 -69.03 -46.34 13.85
C PRO A 11 -69.56 -45.51 15.05
N LEU A 12 -69.66 -44.19 14.89
CA LEU A 12 -70.88 -43.45 15.24
C LEU A 12 -70.98 -42.23 14.33
N GLY A 13 -72.05 -42.19 13.54
CA GLY A 13 -72.29 -41.21 12.51
C GLY A 13 -72.91 -39.92 13.03
N GLY A 14 -72.63 -38.84 12.30
CA GLY A 14 -73.35 -37.58 12.32
C GLY A 14 -73.09 -36.91 10.99
N ALA A 15 -73.98 -37.15 10.02
CA ALA A 15 -73.92 -36.59 8.68
C ALA A 15 -74.40 -35.13 8.71
N LEU A 16 -73.73 -34.24 7.96
CA LEU A 16 -74.37 -33.16 7.19
C LEU A 16 -73.43 -32.68 6.07
N ILE A 17 -73.74 -33.21 4.88
CA ILE A 17 -73.81 -32.59 3.55
C ILE A 17 -72.68 -31.64 3.10
N ALA A 18 -72.09 -32.07 1.98
CA ALA A 18 -71.04 -31.45 1.18
C ALA A 18 -71.30 -30.00 0.75
N THR A 19 -70.25 -29.19 0.89
CA THR A 19 -69.95 -28.12 -0.06
C THR A 19 -68.51 -28.34 -0.53
N GLY A 20 -68.33 -28.56 -1.82
CA GLY A 20 -67.03 -28.88 -2.41
C GLY A 20 -66.03 -27.74 -2.20
N MET A 21 -64.95 -28.03 -1.49
CA MET A 21 -63.70 -27.30 -1.64
C MET A 21 -62.74 -28.20 -2.39
N VAL A 22 -62.50 -27.86 -3.66
CA VAL A 22 -61.30 -28.29 -4.38
C VAL A 22 -60.12 -27.85 -3.53
N GLY A 23 -59.48 -28.81 -2.85
CA GLY A 23 -58.22 -28.59 -2.19
C GLY A 23 -57.17 -28.30 -3.25
N ALA A 24 -57.01 -27.03 -3.60
CA ALA A 24 -55.80 -26.57 -4.26
C ALA A 24 -54.67 -26.85 -3.28
N THR A 25 -53.92 -27.93 -3.53
CA THR A 25 -52.60 -28.08 -2.95
C THR A 25 -51.80 -26.88 -3.44
N LEU A 26 -51.68 -25.86 -2.60
CA LEU A 26 -50.62 -24.88 -2.75
C LEU A 26 -49.32 -25.65 -2.59
N THR A 27 -48.81 -26.17 -3.70
CA THR A 27 -47.39 -26.44 -3.84
C THR A 27 -46.71 -25.09 -3.75
N THR A 28 -46.48 -24.61 -2.53
CA THR A 28 -45.51 -23.55 -2.30
C THR A 28 -44.19 -24.14 -2.77
N THR A 29 -43.75 -23.77 -3.97
CA THR A 29 -42.35 -23.94 -4.34
C THR A 29 -41.56 -23.28 -3.22
N ALA A 30 -40.91 -24.09 -2.38
CA ALA A 30 -39.94 -23.55 -1.44
C ALA A 30 -38.88 -22.88 -2.32
N SER A 31 -38.95 -21.55 -2.45
CA SER A 31 -37.84 -20.79 -2.97
C SER A 31 -36.71 -21.05 -1.99
N ALA A 32 -35.74 -21.87 -2.41
CA ALA A 32 -34.50 -22.00 -1.67
C ALA A 32 -33.98 -20.59 -1.42
N ALA A 33 -33.97 -20.16 -0.17
CA ALA A 33 -33.42 -18.88 0.21
C ALA A 33 -31.98 -18.85 -0.30
N THR A 34 -31.68 -17.90 -1.19
CA THR A 34 -30.35 -17.74 -1.77
C THR A 34 -29.35 -17.60 -0.62
N LYS A 35 -28.38 -18.52 -0.50
CA LYS A 35 -27.28 -18.42 0.46
C LYS A 35 -26.71 -16.99 0.38
N PRO A 36 -26.63 -16.23 1.48
CA PRO A 36 -26.03 -14.90 1.43
C PRO A 36 -24.60 -15.01 0.92
N ALA A 37 -24.21 -14.09 0.04
CA ALA A 37 -22.87 -14.11 -0.54
C ALA A 37 -21.80 -13.99 0.57
N PRO A 38 -20.72 -14.77 0.53
CA PRO A 38 -19.69 -14.82 1.58
C PRO A 38 -18.76 -13.59 1.54
N VAL A 39 -19.30 -12.40 1.80
CA VAL A 39 -18.59 -11.13 1.65
C VAL A 39 -18.13 -10.58 3.00
N LYS A 40 -16.83 -10.30 3.13
CA LYS A 40 -16.28 -9.41 4.18
C LYS A 40 -15.98 -8.05 3.56
N SER A 41 -16.67 -7.01 4.03
CA SER A 41 -16.45 -5.64 3.58
C SER A 41 -15.69 -4.81 4.62
N GLY A 42 -14.82 -3.93 4.14
CA GLY A 42 -14.03 -3.00 4.96
C GLY A 42 -14.00 -1.60 4.38
N LYS A 43 -13.53 -0.64 5.18
CA LYS A 43 -13.31 0.75 4.76
C LYS A 43 -11.82 1.02 4.62
N LEU A 44 -11.44 1.68 3.52
CA LEU A 44 -10.08 2.14 3.24
C LEU A 44 -9.94 3.65 3.47
N ALA A 45 -10.96 4.42 3.11
CA ALA A 45 -11.08 5.84 3.43
C ALA A 45 -12.48 6.10 3.99
N HIS A 46 -12.62 6.94 5.02
CA HIS A 46 -13.93 7.14 5.66
C HIS A 46 -14.81 8.14 4.90
N ASN A 47 -14.20 9.10 4.19
CA ASN A 47 -14.91 10.16 3.49
C ASN A 47 -14.05 10.77 2.35
N GLY A 48 -14.64 11.72 1.60
CA GLY A 48 -13.97 12.40 0.49
C GLY A 48 -12.78 13.30 0.89
N THR A 49 -12.74 13.80 2.12
CA THR A 49 -11.59 14.55 2.66
C THR A 49 -10.40 13.63 2.89
N ASP A 50 -10.63 12.47 3.51
CA ASP A 50 -9.61 11.41 3.66
C ASP A 50 -9.09 10.99 2.28
N ALA A 51 -9.97 10.89 1.28
CA ALA A 51 -9.56 10.56 -0.08
C ALA A 51 -8.56 11.59 -0.65
N LYS A 52 -8.78 12.89 -0.46
CA LYS A 52 -7.81 13.92 -0.87
C LYS A 52 -6.49 13.78 -0.10
N ALA A 53 -6.56 13.50 1.20
CA ALA A 53 -5.37 13.28 2.03
C ALA A 53 -4.53 12.11 1.50
N ILE A 54 -5.15 10.95 1.33
CA ILE A 54 -4.54 9.73 0.78
C ILE A 54 -3.95 10.02 -0.61
N ALA A 55 -4.70 10.69 -1.49
CA ALA A 55 -4.22 10.97 -2.84
C ALA A 55 -2.96 11.81 -2.87
N GLY A 56 -2.80 12.82 -1.99
CA GLY A 56 -1.58 13.63 -1.97
C GLY A 56 -0.41 13.02 -1.19
N VAL A 57 -0.64 11.97 -0.40
CA VAL A 57 0.47 11.12 0.11
C VAL A 57 1.24 10.48 -1.06
N TRP A 58 0.55 10.14 -2.15
CA TRP A 58 1.14 9.52 -3.34
C TRP A 58 1.76 10.54 -4.30
N THR A 59 2.93 11.04 -3.94
CA THR A 59 3.74 11.86 -4.85
C THR A 59 4.42 11.01 -5.94
N PRO A 60 4.83 11.59 -7.08
CA PRO A 60 5.58 10.86 -8.11
C PRO A 60 6.85 10.18 -7.58
N SER A 61 7.52 10.80 -6.59
CA SER A 61 8.67 10.21 -5.89
C SER A 61 8.26 8.98 -5.09
N LYS A 62 7.19 9.09 -4.28
CA LYS A 62 6.70 7.97 -3.47
C LYS A 62 6.24 6.80 -4.34
N LEU A 63 5.52 7.07 -5.42
CA LEU A 63 5.09 6.07 -6.41
C LEU A 63 6.27 5.31 -7.03
N LYS A 64 7.37 6.01 -7.32
CA LYS A 64 8.60 5.39 -7.85
C LYS A 64 9.36 4.59 -6.79
N SER A 65 9.31 5.02 -5.53
CA SER A 65 9.97 4.34 -4.42
C SER A 65 9.24 3.09 -3.91
N ALA A 66 7.95 2.95 -4.26
CA ALA A 66 7.13 1.84 -3.82
C ALA A 66 7.71 0.50 -4.31
N LYS A 67 7.73 -0.48 -3.41
CA LYS A 67 8.21 -1.83 -3.71
C LYS A 67 7.04 -2.76 -4.02
N HIS A 68 7.32 -3.87 -4.68
CA HIS A 68 6.35 -4.93 -4.79
C HIS A 68 6.00 -5.43 -3.39
N PHE A 69 4.72 -5.76 -3.16
CA PHE A 69 4.30 -6.37 -1.90
C PHE A 69 4.83 -7.80 -1.84
N ASN A 70 5.55 -8.13 -0.76
CA ASN A 70 6.63 -9.10 -0.82
C ASN A 70 6.72 -10.03 0.38
N GLU A 71 5.65 -10.79 0.61
CA GLU A 71 5.75 -12.03 1.36
C GLU A 71 5.67 -13.29 0.48
N ASP A 72 5.38 -13.12 -0.83
CA ASP A 72 5.09 -14.23 -1.75
C ASP A 72 6.24 -14.58 -2.72
N SER A 73 7.44 -14.02 -2.54
CA SER A 73 8.57 -14.24 -3.46
C SER A 73 9.35 -15.53 -3.26
N SER A 74 8.78 -16.57 -2.63
CA SER A 74 9.55 -17.79 -2.35
C SER A 74 8.70 -19.04 -2.30
N VAL A 75 7.76 -19.21 -3.22
CA VAL A 75 7.18 -20.53 -3.47
C VAL A 75 7.96 -21.20 -4.59
N SER A 76 9.01 -21.94 -4.21
CA SER A 76 9.52 -23.03 -5.02
C SER A 76 8.74 -24.28 -4.64
N GLY A 77 8.08 -24.91 -5.61
CA GLY A 77 7.26 -26.08 -5.38
C GLY A 77 7.28 -26.95 -6.61
N LYS A 78 7.73 -28.21 -6.47
CA LYS A 78 7.59 -29.19 -7.55
C LYS A 78 6.11 -29.31 -7.93
N LEU A 79 5.80 -29.29 -9.23
CA LEU A 79 4.46 -29.60 -9.75
C LEU A 79 3.94 -30.93 -9.16
N LYS A 80 3.09 -30.84 -8.15
CA LYS A 80 2.16 -31.92 -7.81
C LYS A 80 0.77 -31.42 -8.17
N ALA A 81 0.07 -32.17 -9.01
CA ALA A 81 -1.32 -31.89 -9.31
C ALA A 81 -2.10 -31.89 -7.99
N SER A 82 -2.86 -30.83 -7.74
CA SER A 82 -3.77 -30.78 -6.59
C SER A 82 -4.79 -31.93 -6.66
N THR A 83 -5.12 -32.50 -5.51
CA THR A 83 -6.22 -33.46 -5.35
C THR A 83 -7.58 -32.77 -5.42
N SER A 84 -7.62 -31.50 -5.02
CA SER A 84 -8.74 -30.56 -5.07
C SER A 84 -8.76 -29.93 -6.47
N LYS A 85 -9.93 -29.82 -7.11
CA LYS A 85 -10.03 -29.27 -8.48
C LYS A 85 -10.96 -28.09 -8.51
N ALA A 86 -10.46 -26.98 -9.06
CA ALA A 86 -11.26 -25.87 -9.55
C ALA A 86 -12.50 -26.40 -10.27
N SER A 87 -13.69 -26.04 -9.79
CA SER A 87 -14.93 -26.54 -10.37
C SER A 87 -16.02 -25.47 -10.36
N ALA A 88 -16.84 -25.49 -11.41
CA ALA A 88 -18.02 -24.65 -11.47
C ALA A 88 -19.05 -25.16 -10.46
N ASP A 89 -19.56 -24.27 -9.62
CA ASP A 89 -20.59 -24.52 -8.62
C ASP A 89 -22.00 -24.15 -9.12
N GLY A 90 -22.11 -23.73 -10.39
CA GLY A 90 -23.34 -23.23 -10.97
C GLY A 90 -23.21 -22.96 -12.47
N LYS A 91 -24.23 -22.29 -13.03
CA LYS A 91 -24.22 -21.93 -14.46
C LYS A 91 -23.18 -20.86 -14.74
N ALA A 92 -22.48 -21.01 -15.87
CA ALA A 92 -21.60 -20.00 -16.42
C ALA A 92 -22.37 -18.70 -16.69
N GLY A 93 -21.76 -17.56 -16.37
CA GLY A 93 -22.36 -16.26 -16.63
C GLY A 93 -21.33 -15.18 -16.96
N SER A 94 -21.82 -14.06 -17.51
CA SER A 94 -20.99 -12.92 -17.84
C SER A 94 -21.76 -11.60 -17.77
N ILE A 95 -21.04 -10.54 -17.47
CA ILE A 95 -21.48 -9.14 -17.56
C ILE A 95 -20.59 -8.45 -18.58
N ALA A 96 -21.21 -7.74 -19.53
CA ALA A 96 -20.48 -7.07 -20.61
C ALA A 96 -19.55 -5.95 -20.09
N PRO A 97 -18.42 -5.71 -20.76
CA PRO A 97 -17.55 -4.56 -20.47
C PRO A 97 -18.28 -3.21 -20.64
N ILE A 98 -17.79 -2.16 -19.96
CA ILE A 98 -18.27 -0.77 -20.13
C ILE A 98 -17.21 0.13 -20.74
N GLY A 99 -17.65 1.21 -21.38
CA GLY A 99 -16.75 2.22 -21.92
C GLY A 99 -15.92 1.75 -23.11
N ALA A 100 -16.40 0.73 -23.85
CA ALA A 100 -15.80 0.23 -25.09
C ALA A 100 -15.87 1.23 -26.27
N GLY A 101 -16.04 2.53 -26.00
CA GLY A 101 -16.36 3.55 -26.99
C GLY A 101 -15.14 4.22 -27.61
N GLY A 102 -14.88 3.91 -28.89
CA GLY A 102 -14.81 4.97 -29.89
C GLY A 102 -13.43 5.51 -30.33
N LYS A 103 -12.32 4.81 -30.12
CA LYS A 103 -11.14 5.04 -30.97
C LYS A 103 -10.85 3.78 -31.75
N THR A 104 -11.01 3.87 -33.06
CA THR A 104 -10.60 2.85 -34.03
C THR A 104 -9.18 2.42 -33.67
N ALA A 105 -9.03 1.23 -33.11
CA ALA A 105 -7.71 0.65 -32.99
C ALA A 105 -7.22 0.39 -34.41
N GLY A 106 -6.03 0.89 -34.73
CA GLY A 106 -5.35 0.48 -35.96
C GLY A 106 -5.26 -1.05 -36.03
N THR A 107 -5.11 -1.57 -37.25
CA THR A 107 -4.98 -3.00 -37.60
C THR A 107 -3.68 -3.64 -37.10
N SER A 108 -3.13 -3.14 -35.98
CA SER A 108 -1.90 -3.60 -35.37
C SER A 108 -1.97 -5.11 -35.09
N LYS A 109 -0.95 -5.84 -35.54
CA LYS A 109 -0.71 -7.24 -35.18
C LYS A 109 -0.19 -7.39 -33.74
N ASN A 110 0.21 -6.29 -33.09
CA ASN A 110 0.68 -6.28 -31.71
C ASN A 110 -0.48 -6.17 -30.71
N VAL A 111 -0.33 -6.79 -29.54
CA VAL A 111 -1.30 -6.69 -28.43
C VAL A 111 -1.40 -5.23 -27.96
N ASN A 112 -2.60 -4.66 -28.05
CA ASN A 112 -2.85 -3.32 -27.54
C ASN A 112 -3.06 -3.38 -26.03
N LEU A 113 -2.21 -2.71 -25.26
CA LEU A 113 -2.30 -2.74 -23.80
C LEU A 113 -3.57 -2.02 -23.30
N PRO A 114 -4.29 -2.62 -22.32
CA PRO A 114 -5.50 -2.06 -21.77
C PRO A 114 -5.26 -0.77 -20.98
N THR A 115 -6.13 0.23 -21.18
CA THR A 115 -6.10 1.51 -20.45
C THR A 115 -6.74 1.43 -19.07
N ASN A 116 -7.62 0.44 -18.88
CA ASN A 116 -8.30 0.11 -17.64
C ASN A 116 -7.51 -0.85 -16.74
N VAL A 117 -6.27 -1.21 -17.10
CA VAL A 117 -5.34 -1.92 -16.20
C VAL A 117 -4.32 -0.92 -15.68
N GLY A 118 -3.90 -1.09 -14.43
CA GLY A 118 -3.01 -0.16 -13.75
C GLY A 118 -2.31 -0.78 -12.57
N LYS A 119 -1.68 0.08 -11.79
CA LYS A 119 -1.11 -0.30 -10.50
C LYS A 119 -2.04 0.06 -9.37
N VAL A 120 -2.07 -0.79 -8.35
CA VAL A 120 -2.58 -0.42 -7.04
C VAL A 120 -1.39 -0.11 -6.14
N PHE A 121 -1.47 0.97 -5.38
CA PHE A 121 -0.47 1.39 -4.40
C PHE A 121 -1.12 1.47 -3.03
N PHE A 122 -0.40 1.06 -2.00
CA PHE A 122 -0.89 1.05 -0.63
C PHE A 122 0.31 1.07 0.33
N GLN A 123 0.03 1.22 1.62
CA GLN A 123 1.03 1.17 2.67
C GLN A 123 0.73 0.06 3.67
N VAL A 124 1.79 -0.58 4.14
CA VAL A 124 1.77 -1.49 5.29
C VAL A 124 2.88 -1.03 6.22
N ASP A 125 2.56 -0.82 7.50
CA ASP A 125 3.46 -0.24 8.51
C ASP A 125 4.17 1.04 8.02
N GLY A 126 3.43 1.91 7.32
CA GLY A 126 3.94 3.14 6.74
C GLY A 126 4.84 2.98 5.50
N LYS A 127 5.23 1.77 5.12
CA LYS A 127 6.08 1.50 3.94
C LYS A 127 5.24 1.39 2.66
N PRO A 128 5.65 2.01 1.54
CA PRO A 128 4.88 1.99 0.30
C PRO A 128 5.10 0.70 -0.50
N TYR A 129 3.99 0.06 -0.86
CA TYR A 129 3.94 -1.14 -1.68
C TYR A 129 3.05 -0.95 -2.90
N TRP A 130 3.14 -1.89 -3.85
CA TRP A 130 2.25 -1.95 -4.99
C TRP A 130 1.99 -3.36 -5.48
N CYS A 131 0.81 -3.51 -6.09
CA CYS A 131 0.41 -4.62 -6.92
C CYS A 131 -0.17 -4.08 -8.26
N SER A 132 -0.81 -4.94 -9.03
CA SER A 132 -1.57 -4.62 -10.22
C SER A 132 -3.08 -4.67 -9.96
N GLY A 133 -3.88 -4.10 -10.86
CA GLY A 133 -5.34 -4.14 -10.77
C GLY A 133 -6.01 -3.68 -12.06
N THR A 134 -7.32 -3.84 -12.13
CA THR A 134 -8.11 -3.40 -13.29
C THR A 134 -9.44 -2.77 -12.91
N SER A 135 -9.89 -1.76 -13.66
CA SER A 135 -11.26 -1.28 -13.62
C SER A 135 -12.23 -2.33 -14.19
N VAL A 136 -13.32 -2.58 -13.49
CA VAL A 136 -14.36 -3.54 -13.85
C VAL A 136 -15.70 -2.83 -13.99
N GLN A 137 -16.55 -3.33 -14.89
CA GLN A 137 -17.96 -2.98 -14.98
C GLN A 137 -18.59 -2.94 -13.58
N SER A 138 -19.22 -1.81 -13.25
CA SER A 138 -20.09 -1.65 -12.08
C SER A 138 -21.19 -0.63 -12.36
N LYS A 139 -22.26 -0.63 -11.56
CA LYS A 139 -23.38 0.32 -11.67
C LYS A 139 -22.91 1.78 -11.60
N TYR A 140 -22.00 2.07 -10.68
CA TYR A 140 -21.48 3.41 -10.43
C TYR A 140 -20.12 3.70 -11.08
N ARG A 141 -19.60 2.76 -11.89
CA ARG A 141 -18.37 2.94 -12.69
C ARG A 141 -17.14 3.26 -11.82
N ASN A 142 -17.07 2.62 -10.65
CA ASN A 142 -16.14 2.94 -9.59
C ASN A 142 -15.53 1.67 -8.96
N LEU A 143 -15.39 0.59 -9.72
CA LEU A 143 -14.96 -0.70 -9.19
C LEU A 143 -13.62 -1.13 -9.78
N VAL A 144 -12.72 -1.56 -8.90
CA VAL A 144 -11.40 -2.12 -9.22
C VAL A 144 -11.34 -3.56 -8.74
N ALA A 145 -10.84 -4.48 -9.57
CA ALA A 145 -10.44 -5.81 -9.14
C ALA A 145 -8.93 -5.88 -8.94
N THR A 146 -8.52 -6.57 -7.88
CA THR A 146 -7.12 -6.87 -7.52
C THR A 146 -7.08 -8.16 -6.68
N ALA A 147 -5.91 -8.55 -6.18
CA ALA A 147 -5.76 -9.71 -5.29
C ALA A 147 -6.18 -9.34 -3.85
N GLY A 148 -6.60 -10.34 -3.07
CA GLY A 148 -7.00 -10.16 -1.67
C GLY A 148 -5.85 -9.67 -0.81
N HIS A 149 -4.66 -10.26 -0.98
CA HIS A 149 -3.46 -9.86 -0.23
C HIS A 149 -2.96 -8.44 -0.56
N CYS A 150 -3.42 -7.84 -1.66
CA CYS A 150 -3.07 -6.46 -2.03
C CYS A 150 -3.93 -5.41 -1.32
N VAL A 151 -4.94 -5.83 -0.56
CA VAL A 151 -5.86 -4.95 0.18
C VAL A 151 -5.99 -5.32 1.65
N TYR A 152 -5.53 -6.51 2.03
CA TYR A 152 -5.70 -7.08 3.35
C TYR A 152 -4.47 -7.89 3.76
N ASP A 153 -3.95 -7.57 4.93
CA ASP A 153 -2.87 -8.30 5.60
C ASP A 153 -3.54 -9.37 6.49
N THR A 154 -3.40 -10.65 6.08
CA THR A 154 -4.00 -11.80 6.78
C THR A 154 -3.34 -12.01 8.14
N ASP A 155 -2.02 -11.85 8.23
CA ASP A 155 -1.24 -12.08 9.45
C ASP A 155 -1.61 -11.10 10.56
N LYS A 156 -1.84 -9.83 10.19
CA LYS A 156 -2.29 -8.78 11.12
C LYS A 156 -3.80 -8.65 11.22
N ASN A 157 -4.54 -9.32 10.33
CA ASN A 157 -6.00 -9.22 10.23
C ASN A 157 -6.47 -7.76 10.05
N THR A 158 -5.75 -7.00 9.21
CA THR A 158 -5.99 -5.56 8.98
C THR A 158 -6.01 -5.19 7.49
N TYR A 159 -6.79 -4.16 7.14
CA TYR A 159 -6.75 -3.56 5.81
C TYR A 159 -5.47 -2.75 5.59
N VAL A 160 -5.03 -2.63 4.34
CA VAL A 160 -3.90 -1.79 3.97
C VAL A 160 -4.24 -0.30 4.07
N ASP A 161 -3.24 0.52 4.36
CA ASP A 161 -3.39 1.97 4.44
C ASP A 161 -3.22 2.65 3.09
N ASN A 162 -3.85 3.82 2.94
CA ASN A 162 -3.63 4.74 1.81
C ASN A 162 -3.78 4.06 0.43
N PHE A 163 -4.73 3.14 0.26
CA PHE A 163 -4.93 2.43 -1.00
C PHE A 163 -5.35 3.36 -2.14
N VAL A 164 -4.67 3.29 -3.28
CA VAL A 164 -5.04 3.96 -4.53
C VAL A 164 -4.85 3.07 -5.75
N PHE A 165 -5.72 3.22 -6.75
CA PHE A 165 -5.58 2.64 -8.08
C PHE A 165 -5.19 3.73 -9.10
N ILE A 166 -4.17 3.45 -9.91
CA ILE A 166 -3.70 4.34 -10.97
C ILE A 166 -3.76 3.59 -12.31
N PRO A 167 -4.85 3.76 -13.09
CA PRO A 167 -4.97 3.12 -14.39
C PRO A 167 -3.95 3.71 -15.38
N GLY A 168 -3.38 2.85 -16.21
CA GLY A 168 -2.35 3.24 -17.19
C GLY A 168 -1.08 3.83 -16.57
N TYR A 169 -0.75 3.48 -15.31
CA TYR A 169 0.46 3.96 -14.64
C TYR A 169 1.71 3.78 -15.51
N TYR A 170 2.56 4.82 -15.55
CA TYR A 170 3.84 4.79 -16.25
C TYR A 170 4.86 5.71 -15.58
N LYS A 171 5.96 5.15 -15.06
CA LYS A 171 7.13 5.89 -14.52
C LYS A 171 6.78 7.06 -13.57
N GLY A 172 5.88 6.83 -12.62
CA GLY A 172 5.44 7.84 -11.63
C GLY A 172 4.32 8.76 -12.13
N LYS A 173 3.78 8.53 -13.33
CA LYS A 173 2.67 9.30 -13.91
C LYS A 173 1.33 8.60 -13.65
N ALA A 174 0.32 9.41 -13.36
CA ALA A 174 -1.08 9.01 -13.21
C ALA A 174 -1.93 9.66 -14.32
N PRO A 175 -1.83 9.18 -15.58
CA PRO A 175 -2.41 9.87 -16.74
C PRO A 175 -3.94 10.04 -16.65
N TRP A 176 -4.61 9.10 -15.98
CA TRP A 176 -6.06 9.06 -15.82
C TRP A 176 -6.52 9.48 -14.42
N GLY A 177 -5.61 10.02 -13.59
CA GLY A 177 -5.87 10.36 -12.19
C GLY A 177 -5.54 9.24 -11.21
N ILE A 178 -5.59 9.59 -9.92
CA ILE A 178 -5.41 8.70 -8.77
C ILE A 178 -6.79 8.39 -8.19
N TYR A 179 -7.18 7.12 -8.14
CA TYR A 179 -8.49 6.69 -7.64
C TYR A 179 -8.34 6.08 -6.26
N VAL A 180 -8.84 6.75 -5.24
CA VAL A 180 -8.66 6.33 -3.84
C VAL A 180 -9.69 5.29 -3.45
N GLY A 181 -9.26 4.23 -2.76
CA GLY A 181 -10.17 3.20 -2.24
C GLY A 181 -11.11 3.74 -1.15
N ASP A 182 -12.40 3.42 -1.25
CA ASP A 182 -13.41 3.68 -0.22
C ASP A 182 -13.75 2.40 0.54
N LYS A 183 -14.25 1.41 -0.18
CA LYS A 183 -14.69 0.12 0.37
C LYS A 183 -13.97 -1.00 -0.33
N VAL A 184 -13.55 -1.99 0.45
CA VAL A 184 -13.05 -3.27 -0.04
C VAL A 184 -14.09 -4.34 0.21
N ASN A 185 -14.19 -5.30 -0.71
CA ASN A 185 -15.09 -6.45 -0.61
C ASN A 185 -14.28 -7.70 -0.96
N LEU A 186 -14.12 -8.57 0.04
CA LEU A 186 -13.32 -9.79 0.00
C LEU A 186 -14.23 -11.00 0.20
N HIS A 187 -13.74 -12.17 -0.22
CA HIS A 187 -14.34 -13.42 0.21
C HIS A 187 -14.05 -13.68 1.69
N THR A 188 -15.02 -14.25 2.41
CA THR A 188 -14.87 -14.50 3.84
C THR A 188 -13.76 -15.52 4.11
N ASP A 189 -13.66 -16.58 3.30
CA ASP A 189 -12.68 -17.64 3.51
C ASP A 189 -11.24 -17.16 3.35
N PHE A 190 -10.98 -16.20 2.45
CA PHE A 190 -9.66 -15.55 2.37
C PHE A 190 -9.33 -14.83 3.69
N THR A 191 -10.30 -14.15 4.30
CA THR A 191 -10.06 -13.30 5.47
C THR A 191 -10.15 -14.02 6.82
N VAL A 192 -10.74 -15.22 6.86
CA VAL A 192 -10.98 -16.01 8.08
C VAL A 192 -10.12 -17.27 8.09
N TYR A 193 -9.98 -17.92 6.94
CA TYR A 193 -9.23 -19.16 6.79
C TYR A 193 -7.93 -18.98 6.03
N GLU A 194 -7.58 -17.76 5.60
CA GLU A 194 -6.36 -17.48 4.83
C GLU A 194 -6.29 -18.35 3.57
N ASP A 195 -7.46 -18.61 2.98
CA ASP A 195 -7.61 -19.47 1.82
C ASP A 195 -7.36 -18.68 0.54
N TYR A 196 -6.18 -18.88 -0.06
CA TYR A 196 -5.80 -18.19 -1.28
C TYR A 196 -6.55 -18.69 -2.53
N ASP A 197 -7.33 -19.78 -2.47
CA ASP A 197 -8.26 -20.08 -3.55
C ASP A 197 -9.32 -18.97 -3.72
N TYR A 198 -9.44 -18.09 -2.72
CA TYR A 198 -10.25 -16.89 -2.73
C TYR A 198 -9.44 -15.57 -2.67
N ASP A 199 -8.17 -15.58 -3.10
CA ASP A 199 -7.27 -14.41 -3.13
C ASP A 199 -7.65 -13.40 -4.24
N TYR A 200 -8.82 -12.78 -4.09
CA TYR A 200 -9.32 -11.73 -4.94
C TYR A 200 -10.10 -10.70 -4.11
N ALA A 201 -10.09 -9.46 -4.60
CA ALA A 201 -10.80 -8.35 -3.98
C ALA A 201 -11.46 -7.44 -5.02
N PHE A 202 -12.60 -6.87 -4.62
CA PHE A 202 -13.26 -5.80 -5.35
C PHE A 202 -13.28 -4.53 -4.50
N VAL A 203 -12.59 -3.49 -4.99
CA VAL A 203 -12.44 -2.21 -4.31
C VAL A 203 -13.28 -1.15 -5.00
N ASN A 204 -14.24 -0.56 -4.27
CA ASN A 204 -14.93 0.62 -4.73
C ASN A 204 -14.05 1.85 -4.49
N VAL A 205 -13.90 2.71 -5.48
CA VAL A 205 -13.06 3.91 -5.43
C VAL A 205 -13.87 5.20 -5.50
N TYR A 206 -13.32 6.29 -4.99
CA TYR A 206 -13.83 7.64 -5.25
C TYR A 206 -13.61 8.05 -6.72
N ASN A 207 -14.16 9.20 -7.11
CA ASN A 207 -13.75 9.85 -8.35
C ASN A 207 -12.22 10.06 -8.37
N GLY A 208 -11.65 10.06 -9.57
CA GLY A 208 -10.22 10.22 -9.75
C GLY A 208 -9.76 11.62 -9.33
N ILE A 209 -8.55 11.71 -8.82
CA ILE A 209 -7.91 12.95 -8.37
C ILE A 209 -6.71 13.22 -9.26
N LYS A 210 -6.67 14.39 -9.91
CA LYS A 210 -5.47 14.89 -10.59
C LYS A 210 -4.79 15.90 -9.69
N GLN A 211 -3.57 15.59 -9.26
CA GLN A 211 -2.72 16.54 -8.54
C GLN A 211 -2.27 17.63 -9.52
N THR A 212 -2.64 18.89 -9.26
CA THR A 212 -2.35 20.01 -10.17
C THR A 212 -1.12 20.81 -9.78
N GLY A 213 -0.70 20.73 -8.52
CA GLY A 213 0.47 21.47 -8.04
C GLY A 213 0.43 21.71 -6.55
N GLU A 214 1.15 22.74 -6.16
CA GLU A 214 1.35 23.18 -4.78
C GLU A 214 1.11 24.68 -4.74
N LYS A 215 0.40 25.15 -3.71
CA LYS A 215 0.07 26.55 -3.54
C LYS A 215 0.51 27.00 -2.16
N ALA A 216 1.34 28.03 -2.08
CA ALA A 216 1.60 28.72 -0.83
C ALA A 216 0.34 29.50 -0.42
N VAL A 217 -0.05 29.37 0.85
CA VAL A 217 -1.24 30.00 1.42
C VAL A 217 -0.89 30.66 2.75
N ASP A 218 -1.78 31.50 3.24
CA ASP A 218 -1.67 32.01 4.61
C ASP A 218 -1.97 30.91 5.65
N LYS A 219 -1.62 31.20 6.91
CA LYS A 219 -1.81 30.25 8.01
C LYS A 219 -3.28 29.89 8.26
N GLU A 220 -4.22 30.81 8.05
CA GLU A 220 -5.64 30.55 8.26
C GLU A 220 -6.18 29.53 7.25
N THR A 221 -5.90 29.77 5.97
CA THR A 221 -6.18 28.84 4.87
C THR A 221 -5.48 27.51 5.09
N TYR A 222 -4.21 27.53 5.53
CA TYR A 222 -3.47 26.32 5.87
C TYR A 222 -4.16 25.52 6.98
N ASP A 223 -4.55 26.16 8.08
CA ASP A 223 -5.18 25.51 9.23
C ASP A 223 -6.56 24.95 8.86
N ALA A 224 -7.34 25.69 8.08
CA ALA A 224 -8.63 25.25 7.54
C ALA A 224 -8.50 24.10 6.54
N TYR A 225 -7.41 24.06 5.77
CA TYR A 225 -7.20 23.03 4.75
C TYR A 225 -7.08 21.63 5.38
N LYS A 226 -7.95 20.73 4.93
CA LYS A 226 -7.99 19.34 5.41
C LYS A 226 -7.25 18.35 4.51
N GLY A 227 -6.74 18.80 3.37
CA GLY A 227 -5.90 17.99 2.49
C GLY A 227 -4.41 18.04 2.89
N PRO A 228 -3.54 17.41 2.08
CA PRO A 228 -2.11 17.37 2.32
C PRO A 228 -1.50 18.77 2.33
N LYS A 229 -0.80 19.08 3.41
CA LYS A 229 -0.22 20.38 3.70
C LYS A 229 1.07 20.23 4.49
N TRP A 230 2.02 21.14 4.28
CA TRP A 230 3.25 21.19 5.05
C TRP A 230 3.71 22.64 5.25
N ALA A 231 4.48 22.83 6.31
CA ALA A 231 5.13 24.09 6.64
C ALA A 231 6.64 23.91 6.49
N LYS A 232 7.31 24.90 5.90
CA LYS A 232 8.77 24.90 5.79
C LYS A 232 9.32 26.25 6.22
N ASP A 233 10.28 26.23 7.15
CA ASP A 233 11.02 27.42 7.52
C ASP A 233 12.06 27.74 6.44
N VAL A 234 12.04 28.98 5.98
CA VAL A 234 12.96 29.54 5.00
C VAL A 234 13.69 30.69 5.66
N GLU A 235 15.02 30.66 5.64
CA GLU A 235 15.85 31.75 6.15
C GLU A 235 15.61 33.01 5.30
N ILE A 236 15.35 34.14 5.96
CA ILE A 236 15.11 35.44 5.34
C ILE A 236 16.10 36.46 5.88
N THR A 237 16.24 37.58 5.18
CA THR A 237 17.06 38.70 5.66
C THR A 237 16.41 39.39 6.85
N LYS A 238 17.22 40.15 7.62
CA LYS A 238 16.72 40.97 8.73
C LYS A 238 15.68 42.00 8.26
N ASP A 239 15.89 42.60 7.10
CA ASP A 239 15.01 43.63 6.56
C ASP A 239 13.64 43.04 6.16
N GLU A 240 13.64 41.85 5.54
CA GLU A 240 12.41 41.12 5.22
C GLU A 240 11.64 40.68 6.47
N TYR A 241 12.35 40.31 7.53
CA TYR A 241 11.75 40.01 8.83
C TYR A 241 11.11 41.25 9.44
N GLN A 242 11.83 42.37 9.50
CA GLN A 242 11.33 43.60 10.11
C GLN A 242 10.06 44.10 9.41
N LYS A 243 10.06 44.12 8.06
CA LYS A 243 8.89 44.52 7.28
C LYS A 243 7.63 43.72 7.66
N LYS A 244 7.77 42.41 7.89
CA LYS A 244 6.63 41.56 8.27
C LYS A 244 6.21 41.71 9.72
N VAL A 245 7.17 41.89 10.62
CA VAL A 245 6.89 42.16 12.03
C VAL A 245 6.11 43.46 12.15
N ASP A 246 6.50 44.49 11.38
CA ASP A 246 5.81 45.78 11.34
C ASP A 246 4.38 45.65 10.78
N GLU A 247 4.18 44.81 9.74
CA GLU A 247 2.85 44.52 9.17
C GLU A 247 1.94 43.71 10.12
N LYS A 248 2.51 42.86 11.00
CA LYS A 248 1.76 41.92 11.85
C LYS A 248 1.71 42.29 13.33
N GLY A 249 2.45 43.31 13.75
CA GLY A 249 2.52 43.77 15.13
C GLY A 249 3.33 42.88 16.07
N GLY A 250 4.28 42.09 15.56
CA GLY A 250 5.12 41.19 16.36
C GLY A 250 5.65 39.96 15.62
N GLU A 251 6.39 39.10 16.33
CA GLU A 251 6.73 37.76 15.81
C GLU A 251 5.45 36.98 15.50
N SER A 252 5.45 36.27 14.39
CA SER A 252 4.31 35.47 13.93
C SER A 252 4.79 34.17 13.33
N ALA A 253 3.86 33.24 13.08
CA ALA A 253 4.20 32.03 12.35
C ALA A 253 4.84 32.31 10.98
N ASP A 254 4.54 33.46 10.35
CA ASP A 254 5.08 33.84 9.05
C ASP A 254 6.40 34.64 9.13
N ALA A 255 6.90 34.96 10.34
CA ALA A 255 8.15 35.68 10.59
C ALA A 255 8.64 35.52 12.05
N TRP A 256 9.76 34.83 12.27
CA TRP A 256 10.34 34.59 13.60
C TRP A 256 11.87 34.56 13.56
N SER A 257 12.51 34.73 14.73
CA SER A 257 13.97 34.77 14.86
C SER A 257 14.53 33.64 15.73
N LYS A 258 15.76 33.19 15.44
CA LYS A 258 16.48 32.18 16.23
C LYS A 258 17.88 32.66 16.57
N SER A 259 18.18 32.74 17.86
CA SER A 259 19.52 33.02 18.38
C SER A 259 20.33 31.73 18.50
N THR A 260 21.48 31.67 17.83
CA THR A 260 22.44 30.57 17.95
C THR A 260 23.73 31.06 18.58
N GLY A 261 24.19 30.40 19.63
CA GLY A 261 25.49 30.68 20.25
C GLY A 261 26.62 29.95 19.52
N SER A 262 27.71 30.66 19.23
CA SER A 262 28.95 30.09 18.69
C SER A 262 30.13 30.47 19.60
N GLU A 263 31.10 29.56 19.72
CA GLU A 263 32.34 29.79 20.48
C GLU A 263 33.50 29.87 19.48
N THR A 264 34.14 31.04 19.36
CA THR A 264 35.33 31.20 18.53
C THR A 264 36.57 31.30 19.41
N VAL A 265 37.58 30.46 19.17
CA VAL A 265 38.88 30.51 19.88
C VAL A 265 39.62 31.80 19.48
N LEU A 266 40.07 32.56 20.48
CA LEU A 266 40.74 33.85 20.30
C LEU A 266 42.15 33.87 20.87
N PRO A 267 42.98 34.82 20.41
CA PRO A 267 44.20 35.22 21.10
C PRO A 267 43.97 35.49 22.59
N TRP A 268 44.84 34.92 23.43
CA TRP A 268 44.80 35.12 24.88
C TRP A 268 44.77 36.61 25.24
N GLY A 269 43.87 37.00 26.15
CA GLY A 269 43.75 38.38 26.63
C GLY A 269 42.94 39.31 25.72
N THR A 270 42.37 38.79 24.63
CA THR A 270 41.45 39.58 23.78
C THR A 270 40.20 39.96 24.58
N ALA A 271 39.81 41.24 24.53
CA ALA A 271 38.65 41.78 25.24
C ALA A 271 37.36 41.03 24.90
N GLY A 272 36.58 40.67 25.93
CA GLY A 272 35.33 39.91 25.80
C GLY A 272 35.50 38.39 25.63
N GLY A 273 36.72 37.86 25.75
CA GLY A 273 36.94 36.41 25.81
C GLY A 273 36.67 35.82 27.20
N GLN A 274 36.28 34.55 27.21
CA GLN A 274 35.97 33.75 28.39
C GLN A 274 36.80 32.46 28.38
N LYS A 275 37.15 31.97 29.57
CA LYS A 275 37.84 30.68 29.73
C LYS A 275 36.81 29.56 29.66
N VAL A 276 36.98 28.62 28.73
CA VAL A 276 36.18 27.40 28.64
C VAL A 276 37.08 26.19 28.79
N LEU A 277 36.63 25.19 29.55
CA LEU A 277 37.33 23.92 29.75
C LEU A 277 36.81 22.90 28.74
N LYS A 278 37.72 22.17 28.11
CA LYS A 278 37.41 21.06 27.21
C LYS A 278 38.21 19.84 27.63
N GLU A 279 37.52 18.72 27.80
CA GLU A 279 38.16 17.42 28.01
C GLU A 279 38.84 16.98 26.71
N VAL A 280 40.06 16.46 26.83
CA VAL A 280 40.89 16.03 25.69
C VAL A 280 41.63 14.75 26.05
N THR A 281 42.15 14.09 25.01
CA THR A 281 42.98 12.90 25.21
C THR A 281 44.28 13.23 25.92
N LYS A 282 44.91 12.22 26.52
CA LYS A 282 46.22 12.37 27.16
C LYS A 282 47.28 12.93 26.20
N ASP A 283 47.31 12.45 24.97
CA ASP A 283 48.27 12.90 23.96
C ASP A 283 48.07 14.37 23.58
N GLU A 284 46.81 14.79 23.41
CA GLU A 284 46.46 16.19 23.14
C GLU A 284 46.79 17.08 24.34
N TYR A 285 46.52 16.61 25.55
CA TYR A 285 46.90 17.29 26.76
C TYR A 285 48.42 17.44 26.86
N ASP A 286 49.19 16.38 26.63
CA ASP A 286 50.66 16.40 26.75
C ASP A 286 51.31 17.35 25.74
N LYS A 287 50.77 17.42 24.51
CA LYS A 287 51.16 18.38 23.46
C LYS A 287 50.69 19.81 23.72
N ALA A 288 49.73 20.02 24.63
CA ALA A 288 49.21 21.34 24.91
C ALA A 288 50.24 22.23 25.65
N PRO A 289 50.20 23.55 25.43
CA PRO A 289 51.10 24.51 26.08
C PRO A 289 50.98 24.48 27.61
N ALA A 290 52.06 24.85 28.30
CA ALA A 290 52.09 24.90 29.77
C ALA A 290 50.94 25.75 30.34
N ALA A 291 50.48 25.42 31.55
CA ALA A 291 49.29 26.04 32.14
C ALA A 291 49.39 27.57 32.33
N ASN A 292 50.61 28.11 32.40
CA ASN A 292 50.93 29.54 32.48
C ASN A 292 51.19 30.20 31.11
N SER A 293 51.09 29.44 30.02
CA SER A 293 51.27 29.95 28.66
C SER A 293 50.20 30.99 28.31
N LYS A 294 50.62 32.08 27.66
CA LYS A 294 49.74 33.12 27.09
C LYS A 294 49.26 32.76 25.68
N GLN A 295 49.04 31.48 25.43
CA GLN A 295 48.52 30.98 24.15
C GLN A 295 47.01 30.76 24.23
N ASN A 296 46.39 30.66 23.06
CA ASN A 296 44.92 30.63 22.87
C ASN A 296 44.27 29.38 23.50
N TYR A 297 45.09 28.38 23.79
CA TYR A 297 44.75 27.21 24.60
C TYR A 297 45.97 26.79 25.42
N ALA A 298 45.73 26.17 26.58
CA ALA A 298 46.77 25.70 27.48
C ALA A 298 46.27 24.55 28.37
N LYS A 299 47.20 23.81 28.99
CA LYS A 299 46.88 22.79 30.00
C LYS A 299 46.06 23.38 31.15
N ALA A 300 45.08 22.62 31.63
CA ALA A 300 44.32 22.92 32.85
C ALA A 300 44.56 21.83 33.93
N PRO A 301 45.79 21.71 34.47
CA PRO A 301 46.17 20.62 35.38
C PRO A 301 45.32 20.55 36.65
N ALA A 302 44.88 21.71 37.17
CA ALA A 302 44.02 21.80 38.34
C ALA A 302 42.60 21.23 38.13
N LYS A 303 42.26 20.82 36.91
CA LYS A 303 40.98 20.18 36.56
C LYS A 303 41.14 18.73 36.12
N THR A 304 42.37 18.26 35.97
CA THR A 304 42.63 16.85 35.72
C THR A 304 42.20 16.04 36.93
N ALA A 305 41.40 15.01 36.71
CA ALA A 305 40.88 14.14 37.75
C ALA A 305 41.01 12.68 37.33
N THR A 306 41.34 11.81 38.28
CA THR A 306 41.34 10.36 38.08
C THR A 306 40.17 9.79 38.86
N GLU A 307 39.31 9.04 38.17
CA GLU A 307 38.25 8.27 38.78
C GLU A 307 38.60 6.78 38.81
N PHE A 308 38.12 6.10 39.86
CA PHE A 308 38.15 4.65 39.98
C PHE A 308 36.80 4.12 39.51
N VAL A 309 36.80 3.17 38.60
CA VAL A 309 35.60 2.61 37.98
C VAL A 309 35.57 1.10 38.10
N ASP A 310 34.41 0.49 37.93
CA ASP A 310 34.32 -0.96 37.77
C ASP A 310 34.79 -1.43 36.38
N GLU A 311 35.04 -2.73 36.24
CA GLU A 311 35.54 -3.34 35.00
C GLU A 311 34.59 -3.13 33.81
N VAL A 312 33.28 -3.13 34.05
CA VAL A 312 32.26 -2.98 33.01
C VAL A 312 32.29 -1.56 32.44
N THR A 313 32.36 -0.56 33.31
CA THR A 313 32.46 0.86 32.98
C THR A 313 33.79 1.15 32.28
N TYR A 314 34.89 0.59 32.80
CA TYR A 314 36.19 0.69 32.16
C TYR A 314 36.16 0.16 30.72
N ASN A 315 35.64 -1.05 30.50
CA ASN A 315 35.62 -1.68 29.18
C ASN A 315 34.70 -0.97 28.18
N ASN A 316 33.61 -0.35 28.64
CA ASN A 316 32.64 0.34 27.78
C ASN A 316 32.90 1.84 27.58
N TYR A 317 33.88 2.44 28.27
CA TYR A 317 34.18 3.87 28.14
C TYR A 317 34.65 4.24 26.72
N LYS A 318 33.99 5.24 26.12
CA LYS A 318 34.24 5.76 24.76
C LYS A 318 34.77 7.21 24.75
N GLY A 319 34.94 7.82 25.93
CA GLY A 319 35.38 9.21 26.06
C GLY A 319 36.89 9.39 25.88
N PRO A 320 37.38 10.65 25.93
CA PRO A 320 38.79 10.97 25.69
C PRO A 320 39.71 10.65 26.89
N GLY A 321 39.14 10.33 28.06
CA GLY A 321 39.87 9.96 29.27
C GLY A 321 40.86 8.79 29.07
N TYR A 322 41.98 8.85 29.79
CA TYR A 322 43.06 7.88 29.71
C TYR A 322 42.84 6.71 30.65
N LYS A 323 42.61 5.54 30.06
CA LYS A 323 42.38 4.27 30.76
C LYS A 323 43.71 3.66 31.22
N LYS A 324 43.81 3.34 32.52
CA LYS A 324 44.94 2.60 33.07
C LYS A 324 44.50 1.70 34.23
N ILE A 325 45.12 0.54 34.38
CA ILE A 325 44.98 -0.30 35.58
C ILE A 325 46.18 0.00 36.48
N VAL A 326 45.92 0.35 37.74
CA VAL A 326 46.94 0.65 38.76
C VAL A 326 46.59 -0.14 40.01
N ASP A 327 47.53 -0.95 40.50
CA ASP A 327 47.35 -1.78 41.71
C ASP A 327 46.03 -2.57 41.73
N SER A 328 45.72 -3.23 40.61
CA SER A 328 44.49 -4.02 40.38
C SER A 328 43.18 -3.22 40.39
N ALA A 329 43.22 -1.88 40.39
CA ALA A 329 42.07 -1.00 40.23
C ALA A 329 41.97 -0.43 38.81
N TYR A 330 40.76 -0.40 38.23
CA TYR A 330 40.51 0.20 36.92
C TYR A 330 40.31 1.71 37.07
N THR A 331 41.13 2.50 36.38
CA THR A 331 41.11 3.98 36.48
C THR A 331 40.94 4.66 35.13
N ILE A 332 40.24 5.79 35.14
CA ILE A 332 40.11 6.69 34.00
C ILE A 332 40.59 8.07 34.44
N THR A 333 41.63 8.59 33.79
CA THR A 333 42.12 9.95 34.03
C THR A 333 41.59 10.91 32.97
N HIS A 334 40.81 11.89 33.40
CA HIS A 334 40.24 12.95 32.56
C HIS A 334 41.19 14.13 32.50
N TYR A 335 41.69 14.44 31.31
CA TYR A 335 42.57 15.59 31.08
C TYR A 335 41.80 16.75 30.46
N PHE A 336 42.06 17.96 30.95
CA PHE A 336 41.39 19.16 30.46
C PHE A 336 42.39 20.19 29.94
N VAL A 337 42.05 20.82 28.83
CA VAL A 337 42.68 22.05 28.37
C VAL A 337 41.69 23.20 28.52
N LYS A 338 42.23 24.40 28.74
CA LYS A 338 41.46 25.65 28.77
C LYS A 338 41.66 26.40 27.47
N TYR A 339 40.57 26.88 26.88
CA TYR A 339 40.56 27.77 25.72
C TYR A 339 40.15 29.18 26.14
N TRP A 340 40.68 30.18 25.44
CA TRP A 340 40.14 31.55 25.47
C TRP A 340 39.19 31.68 24.28
N VAL A 341 37.88 31.75 24.53
CA VAL A 341 36.86 31.82 23.47
C VAL A 341 36.02 33.07 23.62
N LYS A 342 35.57 33.66 22.51
CA LYS A 342 34.47 34.63 22.53
C LYS A 342 33.18 33.92 22.16
N LYS A 343 32.19 34.01 23.04
CA LYS A 343 30.83 33.58 22.75
C LYS A 343 30.18 34.67 21.90
N THR A 344 29.74 34.33 20.70
CA THR A 344 28.97 35.22 19.83
C THR A 344 27.58 34.65 19.66
N THR A 345 26.58 35.53 19.71
CA THR A 345 25.20 35.18 19.40
C THR A 345 24.91 35.67 17.98
N SER A 346 24.62 34.75 17.07
CA SER A 346 24.10 35.10 15.75
C SER A 346 22.59 34.92 15.75
N VAL A 347 21.87 35.94 15.30
CA VAL A 347 20.41 35.89 15.11
C VAL A 347 20.15 35.58 13.65
N LYS A 348 19.46 34.48 13.38
CA LYS A 348 18.92 34.14 12.05
C LYS A 348 17.43 34.42 12.03
N TYR A 349 16.92 34.87 10.89
CA TYR A 349 15.51 35.19 10.71
C TYR A 349 14.87 34.21 9.75
N TYR A 350 13.63 33.84 10.01
CA TYR A 350 12.91 32.83 9.25
C TYR A 350 11.50 33.30 8.91
N LYS A 351 11.01 32.85 7.76
CA LYS A 351 9.59 32.79 7.40
C LYS A 351 9.18 31.34 7.35
N THR A 352 8.08 30.96 8.00
CA THR A 352 7.41 29.71 7.67
C THR A 352 6.56 29.90 6.41
N VAL A 353 6.78 29.04 5.42
CA VAL A 353 5.97 28.96 4.20
C VAL A 353 4.98 27.81 4.37
N PHE A 354 3.70 28.15 4.41
CA PHE A 354 2.59 27.20 4.47
C PHE A 354 2.16 26.81 3.06
N THR A 355 2.26 25.54 2.72
CA THR A 355 1.95 25.03 1.38
C THR A 355 0.87 23.96 1.45
N ILE A 356 -0.12 24.07 0.57
CA ILE A 356 -1.16 23.06 0.35
C ILE A 356 -0.98 22.39 -1.01
N LYS A 357 -1.31 21.09 -1.09
CA LYS A 357 -1.40 20.37 -2.37
C LYS A 357 -2.73 20.68 -3.04
N THR A 358 -2.72 21.06 -4.32
CA THR A 358 -3.95 21.35 -5.08
C THR A 358 -4.37 20.19 -5.97
N PHE A 359 -5.67 20.04 -6.18
CA PHE A 359 -6.25 18.92 -6.91
C PHE A 359 -7.42 19.37 -7.79
N VAL A 360 -7.69 18.60 -8.85
CA VAL A 360 -8.94 18.69 -9.63
C VAL A 360 -9.59 17.31 -9.73
N ASP A 361 -10.93 17.28 -9.75
CA ASP A 361 -11.70 16.05 -9.99
C ASP A 361 -11.44 15.58 -11.43
N ALA A 362 -11.03 14.33 -11.56
CA ALA A 362 -10.80 13.66 -12.84
C ALA A 362 -12.06 12.95 -13.36
N GLY A 363 -13.11 12.80 -12.54
CA GLY A 363 -14.33 12.08 -12.86
C GLY A 363 -14.32 10.61 -12.47
N ARG A 364 -15.38 9.88 -12.85
CA ARG A 364 -15.56 8.46 -12.51
C ARG A 364 -14.58 7.57 -13.26
N LEU A 365 -14.11 6.51 -12.61
CA LEU A 365 -13.13 5.59 -13.16
C LEU A 365 -13.57 5.01 -14.51
N GLY A 366 -14.75 4.39 -14.56
CA GLY A 366 -15.23 3.73 -15.77
C GLY A 366 -15.63 4.68 -16.90
N ASP A 367 -15.80 5.98 -16.63
CA ASP A 367 -15.97 6.97 -17.70
C ASP A 367 -14.65 7.34 -18.36
N ASN A 368 -13.56 7.39 -17.57
CA ASN A 368 -12.25 7.77 -18.06
C ASN A 368 -11.52 6.64 -18.80
N VAL A 369 -11.60 5.42 -18.27
CA VAL A 369 -10.80 4.29 -18.80
C VAL A 369 -11.62 3.09 -19.25
N GLY A 370 -12.94 3.14 -19.10
CA GLY A 370 -13.82 1.97 -19.28
C GLY A 370 -13.65 0.96 -18.14
N GLY A 371 -14.21 -0.24 -18.35
CA GLY A 371 -14.14 -1.33 -17.38
C GLY A 371 -14.24 -2.67 -18.06
N GLN A 372 -13.43 -3.62 -17.62
CA GLN A 372 -13.49 -5.00 -18.07
C GLN A 372 -14.88 -5.58 -17.78
N GLY A 373 -15.34 -6.51 -18.62
CA GLY A 373 -16.48 -7.34 -18.30
C GLY A 373 -16.14 -8.27 -17.13
N PHE A 374 -17.14 -8.92 -16.57
CA PHE A 374 -16.95 -9.89 -15.50
C PHE A 374 -17.52 -11.25 -15.93
N THR A 375 -16.90 -12.36 -15.54
CA THR A 375 -17.42 -13.70 -15.83
C THR A 375 -17.08 -14.68 -14.72
N TRP A 376 -17.90 -15.72 -14.58
CA TRP A 376 -17.74 -16.75 -13.56
C TRP A 376 -18.19 -18.11 -14.11
N ASN A 377 -17.82 -19.18 -13.42
CA ASN A 377 -18.16 -20.57 -13.77
C ASN A 377 -17.75 -20.93 -15.20
N ARG A 378 -16.62 -20.41 -15.67
CA ARG A 378 -16.07 -20.69 -17.00
C ARG A 378 -15.27 -21.98 -17.01
N SER A 379 -14.99 -22.50 -18.21
CA SER A 379 -14.11 -23.65 -18.38
C SER A 379 -12.76 -23.41 -17.69
N THR A 380 -12.27 -24.39 -16.94
CA THR A 380 -10.93 -24.38 -16.35
C THR A 380 -9.82 -24.50 -17.40
N LYS A 381 -10.18 -24.75 -18.66
CA LYS A 381 -9.30 -24.76 -19.84
C LYS A 381 -9.66 -23.61 -20.77
N ALA A 382 -9.36 -22.38 -20.37
CA ALA A 382 -9.63 -21.18 -21.15
C ALA A 382 -8.32 -20.53 -21.61
N LYS A 383 -8.28 -20.07 -22.87
CA LYS A 383 -7.20 -19.19 -23.34
C LYS A 383 -7.49 -17.77 -22.87
N GLN A 384 -6.53 -17.17 -22.18
CA GLN A 384 -6.68 -15.85 -21.59
C GLN A 384 -5.38 -15.05 -21.61
N PHE A 385 -5.53 -13.73 -21.71
CA PHE A 385 -4.43 -12.81 -21.47
C PHE A 385 -4.34 -12.51 -19.98
N SER A 386 -3.13 -12.44 -19.45
CA SER A 386 -2.87 -11.82 -18.15
C SER A 386 -2.10 -10.52 -18.36
N PHE A 387 -2.46 -9.47 -17.64
CA PHE A 387 -1.77 -8.18 -17.67
C PHE A 387 -1.32 -7.80 -16.27
N GLY A 388 -0.14 -7.22 -16.15
CA GLY A 388 0.37 -6.80 -14.85
C GLY A 388 1.67 -6.04 -14.96
N TYR A 389 2.20 -5.64 -13.81
CA TYR A 389 3.48 -4.99 -13.71
C TYR A 389 4.41 -5.91 -12.89
N PRO A 390 5.13 -6.86 -13.49
CA PRO A 390 6.17 -7.60 -12.75
C PRO A 390 7.37 -6.70 -12.44
N THR A 391 8.09 -6.94 -11.34
CA THR A 391 9.27 -6.11 -10.98
C THR A 391 10.37 -6.80 -10.20
N ALA A 392 10.08 -7.91 -9.53
CA ALA A 392 11.08 -8.60 -8.74
C ALA A 392 12.14 -9.25 -9.66
N SER A 393 13.31 -9.53 -9.10
CA SER A 393 14.22 -10.49 -9.71
C SER A 393 13.60 -11.89 -9.64
N HIS A 394 13.99 -12.74 -10.59
CA HIS A 394 13.87 -14.19 -10.41
C HIS A 394 14.74 -14.65 -9.22
N LEU A 395 14.52 -15.88 -8.76
CA LEU A 395 15.24 -16.46 -7.61
C LEU A 395 16.74 -16.65 -7.91
N ASP A 396 17.10 -16.81 -9.19
CA ASP A 396 18.47 -16.80 -9.71
C ASP A 396 19.14 -15.40 -9.73
N GLY A 397 18.43 -14.36 -9.27
CA GLY A 397 18.90 -12.97 -9.26
C GLY A 397 18.64 -12.19 -10.55
N ASN A 398 18.26 -12.85 -11.66
CA ASN A 398 18.01 -12.19 -12.93
C ASN A 398 16.80 -11.24 -12.84
N LYS A 399 17.01 -9.96 -13.18
CA LYS A 399 15.98 -8.94 -13.13
C LYS A 399 15.46 -8.59 -14.52
N ALA A 400 14.50 -9.38 -15.01
CA ALA A 400 13.88 -9.17 -16.32
C ALA A 400 12.90 -7.98 -16.37
N TYR A 401 12.36 -7.56 -15.22
CA TYR A 401 11.32 -6.53 -15.16
C TYR A 401 11.64 -5.40 -14.18
N THR A 402 11.22 -4.20 -14.54
CA THR A 402 11.42 -2.98 -13.73
C THR A 402 10.17 -2.55 -12.97
N GLY A 403 9.01 -3.15 -13.26
CA GLY A 403 7.72 -2.67 -12.79
C GLY A 403 7.28 -1.33 -13.40
N GLU A 404 8.05 -0.67 -14.25
CA GLU A 404 7.68 0.66 -14.76
C GLU A 404 6.62 0.63 -15.87
N THR A 405 6.53 -0.50 -16.56
CA THR A 405 5.65 -0.70 -17.72
C THR A 405 4.81 -1.95 -17.54
N MET A 406 3.57 -1.89 -18.02
CA MET A 406 2.69 -3.04 -18.04
C MET A 406 3.24 -4.09 -19.02
N LYS A 407 3.15 -5.34 -18.62
CA LYS A 407 3.49 -6.53 -19.40
C LYS A 407 2.25 -7.40 -19.55
N TRP A 408 2.34 -8.36 -20.46
CA TRP A 408 1.29 -9.32 -20.71
C TRP A 408 1.84 -10.73 -20.89
N CYS A 409 1.02 -11.71 -20.55
CA CYS A 409 1.20 -13.12 -20.86
C CYS A 409 -0.05 -13.64 -21.55
N TYR A 410 0.08 -14.71 -22.32
CA TYR A 410 -1.05 -15.37 -22.96
C TYR A 410 -0.85 -16.88 -22.86
N GLY A 411 -1.87 -17.57 -22.40
CA GLY A 411 -1.81 -19.01 -22.21
C GLY A 411 -3.17 -19.62 -22.02
N GLN A 412 -3.23 -20.95 -22.14
CA GLN A 412 -4.39 -21.70 -21.73
C GLN A 412 -4.23 -22.10 -20.27
N THR A 413 -5.27 -21.92 -19.47
CA THR A 413 -5.26 -22.35 -18.07
C THR A 413 -5.19 -23.86 -17.94
N ALA A 414 -4.48 -24.29 -16.92
CA ALA A 414 -4.47 -25.65 -16.39
C ALA A 414 -4.53 -25.58 -14.85
N PRO A 415 -4.83 -26.67 -14.14
CA PRO A 415 -4.71 -26.70 -12.68
C PRO A 415 -3.31 -26.27 -12.23
N ALA A 416 -3.23 -25.37 -11.24
CA ALA A 416 -1.97 -24.98 -10.64
C ALA A 416 -1.44 -26.09 -9.70
N PRO A 417 -0.12 -26.15 -9.43
CA PRO A 417 0.40 -26.89 -8.29
C PRO A 417 -0.23 -26.41 -6.99
N ALA A 418 -0.52 -27.33 -6.07
CA ALA A 418 -0.98 -26.97 -4.74
C ALA A 418 0.14 -26.26 -3.95
N VAL A 419 -0.19 -25.15 -3.30
CA VAL A 419 0.73 -24.41 -2.44
C VAL A 419 0.19 -24.39 -1.01
N GLY A 420 0.54 -25.43 -0.26
CA GLY A 420 0.00 -25.65 1.10
C GLY A 420 0.24 -24.49 2.08
N LYS A 421 1.33 -23.72 1.93
CA LYS A 421 1.59 -22.52 2.75
C LYS A 421 0.43 -21.52 2.68
N TYR A 422 -0.22 -21.41 1.53
CA TYR A 422 -1.30 -20.45 1.26
C TYR A 422 -2.67 -21.11 1.12
N LYS A 423 -2.76 -22.43 1.35
CA LYS A 423 -3.97 -23.23 1.10
C LYS A 423 -4.51 -23.05 -0.33
N ALA A 424 -3.63 -22.72 -1.29
CA ALA A 424 -4.00 -22.58 -2.70
C ALA A 424 -4.01 -23.97 -3.35
N GLU A 425 -5.18 -24.60 -3.42
CA GLU A 425 -5.34 -25.97 -3.92
C GLU A 425 -6.23 -26.04 -5.16
N GLU A 426 -7.07 -25.06 -5.39
CA GLU A 426 -8.03 -24.98 -6.49
C GLU A 426 -7.70 -23.88 -7.51
N GLN A 427 -6.55 -23.23 -7.39
CA GLN A 427 -6.12 -22.24 -8.37
C GLN A 427 -5.82 -22.85 -9.76
N LEU A 428 -5.94 -22.01 -10.78
CA LEU A 428 -5.49 -22.30 -12.14
C LEU A 428 -4.20 -21.55 -12.45
N ALA A 429 -3.40 -22.03 -13.40
CA ALA A 429 -2.16 -21.41 -13.82
C ALA A 429 -2.03 -21.29 -15.34
N ILE A 430 -1.24 -20.31 -15.79
CA ILE A 430 -0.69 -20.25 -17.16
C ILE A 430 0.83 -20.16 -17.10
N LYS A 431 1.51 -20.68 -18.13
CA LYS A 431 2.94 -20.43 -18.35
C LYS A 431 3.16 -18.94 -18.58
N CYS A 432 3.97 -18.32 -17.74
CA CYS A 432 4.25 -16.89 -17.76
C CYS A 432 5.45 -16.58 -16.86
N ALA A 433 6.44 -15.88 -17.41
CA ALA A 433 7.64 -15.51 -16.67
C ALA A 433 7.46 -14.30 -15.74
N PHE A 434 6.23 -13.86 -15.47
CA PHE A 434 6.00 -12.73 -14.56
C PHE A 434 6.62 -13.00 -13.19
N THR A 435 7.30 -11.99 -12.67
CA THR A 435 7.81 -11.97 -11.31
C THR A 435 6.86 -11.20 -10.38
N PRO A 436 7.03 -11.31 -9.04
CA PRO A 436 6.24 -10.54 -8.08
C PRO A 436 6.11 -9.04 -8.41
N GLY A 437 4.95 -8.48 -8.07
CA GLY A 437 4.42 -7.18 -8.51
C GLY A 437 3.28 -7.29 -9.53
N ALA A 438 3.22 -8.39 -10.30
CA ALA A 438 2.13 -8.64 -11.23
C ALA A 438 0.81 -9.07 -10.54
N THR A 439 0.86 -9.40 -9.25
CA THR A 439 -0.29 -9.81 -8.43
C THR A 439 -1.44 -8.80 -8.51
N GLY A 440 -2.67 -9.28 -8.44
CA GLY A 440 -3.89 -8.50 -8.69
C GLY A 440 -4.13 -8.10 -10.15
N GLY A 441 -3.18 -8.32 -11.06
CA GLY A 441 -3.35 -8.10 -12.49
C GLY A 441 -4.44 -9.02 -13.08
N PRO A 442 -5.24 -8.58 -14.06
CA PRO A 442 -6.38 -9.37 -14.50
C PRO A 442 -6.01 -10.52 -15.43
N PHE A 443 -6.73 -11.63 -15.30
CA PHE A 443 -6.88 -12.63 -16.35
C PHE A 443 -8.14 -12.35 -17.16
N LEU A 444 -7.99 -12.14 -18.46
CA LEU A 444 -9.04 -11.74 -19.38
C LEU A 444 -9.26 -12.79 -20.46
N ILE A 445 -10.45 -13.39 -20.49
CA ILE A 445 -10.92 -14.18 -21.63
C ILE A 445 -11.54 -13.27 -22.69
N VAL A 446 -11.52 -13.71 -23.94
CA VAL A 446 -12.14 -12.99 -25.08
C VAL A 446 -11.67 -11.53 -25.15
N TYR A 447 -10.38 -11.30 -24.88
CA TYR A 447 -9.79 -9.97 -24.95
C TYR A 447 -9.78 -9.47 -26.40
N LYS A 448 -10.40 -8.32 -26.63
CA LYS A 448 -10.45 -7.66 -27.93
C LYS A 448 -9.41 -6.54 -27.94
N ASN A 449 -8.39 -6.68 -28.80
CA ASN A 449 -7.37 -5.63 -29.00
C ASN A 449 -7.95 -4.27 -29.44
N THR A 450 -9.12 -4.29 -30.09
CA THR A 450 -9.76 -3.09 -30.62
C THR A 450 -10.37 -2.22 -29.54
N SER A 451 -11.20 -2.80 -28.69
CA SER A 451 -11.79 -2.11 -27.54
C SER A 451 -10.89 -2.11 -26.31
N ARG A 452 -9.81 -2.91 -26.32
CA ARG A 452 -8.90 -3.14 -25.18
C ARG A 452 -9.63 -3.67 -23.94
N THR A 453 -10.66 -4.47 -24.17
CA THR A 453 -11.50 -5.06 -23.13
C THR A 453 -11.68 -6.56 -23.37
N GLY A 454 -11.83 -7.31 -22.29
CA GLY A 454 -12.27 -8.71 -22.27
C GLY A 454 -13.19 -8.93 -21.06
N TYR A 455 -13.30 -10.19 -20.64
CA TYR A 455 -14.04 -10.56 -19.43
C TYR A 455 -13.06 -11.04 -18.37
N LEU A 456 -13.08 -10.39 -17.21
CA LEU A 456 -12.32 -10.77 -16.03
C LEU A 456 -12.76 -12.16 -15.55
N ASN A 457 -11.82 -13.10 -15.60
CA ASN A 457 -11.99 -14.51 -15.26
C ASN A 457 -11.00 -14.97 -14.18
N GLY A 458 -10.45 -14.01 -13.43
CA GLY A 458 -9.37 -14.25 -12.49
C GLY A 458 -8.48 -13.03 -12.28
N VAL A 459 -7.66 -13.07 -11.23
CA VAL A 459 -6.57 -12.11 -10.95
C VAL A 459 -5.30 -12.89 -10.62
N VAL A 460 -4.13 -12.31 -10.91
CA VAL A 460 -2.85 -12.92 -10.53
C VAL A 460 -2.78 -13.02 -9.02
N SER A 461 -2.68 -14.24 -8.49
CA SER A 461 -2.51 -14.47 -7.05
C SER A 461 -1.04 -14.75 -6.74
N LEU A 462 -0.49 -15.86 -7.24
CA LEU A 462 0.90 -16.27 -6.96
C LEU A 462 1.75 -16.30 -8.23
N THR A 463 3.07 -16.17 -8.05
CA THR A 463 4.10 -16.45 -9.06
C THR A 463 4.90 -17.67 -8.62
N LEU A 464 5.04 -18.66 -9.49
CA LEU A 464 5.65 -19.96 -9.16
C LEU A 464 6.87 -20.24 -10.02
N ASP A 465 7.89 -20.85 -9.41
CA ASP A 465 8.95 -21.60 -10.09
C ASP A 465 8.62 -23.08 -9.98
N THR A 466 8.11 -23.65 -11.08
CA THR A 466 7.54 -24.99 -11.08
C THR A 466 8.51 -26.10 -11.45
N ASP A 467 9.63 -25.76 -12.11
CA ASP A 467 10.68 -26.70 -12.50
C ASP A 467 11.92 -26.62 -11.58
N GLY A 468 11.97 -25.66 -10.67
CA GLY A 468 13.01 -25.50 -9.65
C GLY A 468 14.31 -24.93 -10.21
N ASN A 469 14.28 -24.28 -11.39
CA ASN A 469 15.46 -23.72 -12.02
C ASN A 469 15.84 -22.32 -11.49
N GLY A 470 15.11 -21.81 -10.49
CA GLY A 470 15.31 -20.48 -9.93
C GLY A 470 14.59 -19.38 -10.71
N ARG A 471 13.74 -19.70 -11.68
CA ARG A 471 12.99 -18.73 -12.48
C ARG A 471 11.50 -19.00 -12.43
N TYR A 472 10.76 -17.99 -11.98
CA TYR A 472 9.31 -17.96 -12.16
C TYR A 472 8.92 -18.25 -13.60
N ASP A 473 8.06 -19.24 -13.78
CA ASP A 473 7.62 -19.76 -15.07
C ASP A 473 6.09 -19.89 -15.15
N HIS A 474 5.38 -19.70 -14.03
CA HIS A 474 3.93 -19.66 -13.98
C HIS A 474 3.40 -18.53 -13.09
N ILE A 475 2.19 -18.09 -13.44
CA ILE A 475 1.33 -17.30 -12.57
C ILE A 475 0.03 -18.04 -12.35
N THR A 476 -0.52 -17.89 -11.16
CA THR A 476 -1.78 -18.52 -10.77
C THR A 476 -2.93 -17.52 -10.67
N THR A 477 -4.14 -18.05 -10.64
CA THR A 477 -5.37 -17.29 -10.41
C THR A 477 -6.37 -18.13 -9.62
N PRO A 478 -7.09 -17.53 -8.66
CA PRO A 478 -8.33 -18.05 -8.13
C PRO A 478 -9.31 -18.42 -9.24
N TYR A 479 -10.08 -19.48 -9.05
CA TYR A 479 -11.19 -19.82 -9.94
C TYR A 479 -12.42 -19.00 -9.58
N PHE A 480 -12.95 -18.22 -10.54
CA PHE A 480 -14.12 -17.40 -10.29
C PHE A 480 -15.41 -18.21 -10.42
N ASN A 481 -16.04 -18.50 -9.28
CA ASN A 481 -17.26 -19.30 -9.16
C ASN A 481 -18.49 -18.44 -8.79
N SER A 482 -19.61 -19.06 -8.38
CA SER A 482 -20.82 -18.32 -7.98
C SER A 482 -20.61 -17.49 -6.73
N ASP A 483 -19.78 -17.96 -5.79
CA ASP A 483 -19.43 -17.17 -4.59
C ASP A 483 -18.64 -15.92 -4.98
N THR A 484 -17.69 -16.01 -5.92
CA THR A 484 -17.02 -14.83 -6.51
C THR A 484 -18.02 -13.87 -7.14
N TYR A 485 -18.99 -14.38 -7.92
CA TYR A 485 -20.05 -13.54 -8.48
C TYR A 485 -20.89 -12.86 -7.40
N GLY A 486 -21.14 -13.54 -6.27
CA GLY A 486 -21.77 -12.96 -5.09
C GLY A 486 -21.00 -11.75 -4.54
N VAL A 487 -19.68 -11.89 -4.35
CA VAL A 487 -18.79 -10.79 -3.89
C VAL A 487 -18.78 -9.64 -4.90
N TYR A 488 -18.60 -9.95 -6.19
CA TYR A 488 -18.66 -8.95 -7.26
C TYR A 488 -20.00 -8.21 -7.27
N LYS A 489 -21.12 -8.93 -7.19
CA LYS A 489 -22.47 -8.36 -7.25
C LYS A 489 -22.74 -7.44 -6.05
N ALA A 490 -22.27 -7.80 -4.86
CA ALA A 490 -22.33 -6.93 -3.70
C ALA A 490 -21.55 -5.63 -3.96
N ALA A 491 -20.29 -5.74 -4.40
CA ALA A 491 -19.42 -4.59 -4.64
C ALA A 491 -19.87 -3.68 -5.79
N ALA A 492 -20.33 -4.25 -6.91
CA ALA A 492 -20.71 -3.55 -8.13
C ALA A 492 -21.92 -2.60 -7.96
N ASN A 493 -22.67 -2.77 -6.86
CA ASN A 493 -23.84 -1.97 -6.51
C ASN A 493 -23.56 -0.94 -5.40
N LEU A 494 -22.29 -0.73 -5.00
CA LEU A 494 -21.93 0.24 -3.96
C LEU A 494 -21.49 1.59 -4.55
N TRP A 495 -22.15 2.64 -4.10
CA TRP A 495 -21.76 4.02 -4.39
C TRP A 495 -20.78 4.53 -3.32
N THR A 496 -19.80 5.31 -3.75
CA THR A 496 -18.71 5.86 -2.91
C THR A 496 -18.84 7.35 -2.65
N GLY A 497 -19.86 8.03 -3.19
CA GLY A 497 -20.00 9.48 -3.04
C GLY A 497 -19.25 10.27 -4.12
N LYS A 498 -19.27 11.60 -3.99
CA LYS A 498 -18.44 12.53 -4.77
C LYS A 498 -17.29 13.05 -3.91
N LEU A 499 -16.20 13.46 -4.55
CA LEU A 499 -15.20 14.28 -3.85
C LEU A 499 -15.86 15.59 -3.45
N THR A 500 -15.80 15.96 -2.18
CA THR A 500 -16.27 17.27 -1.71
C THR A 500 -15.41 18.35 -2.34
N SER A 501 -15.99 19.46 -2.81
CA SER A 501 -15.20 20.64 -3.19
C SER A 501 -14.47 21.17 -1.96
N SER A 502 -13.23 21.61 -2.14
CA SER A 502 -12.44 22.25 -1.07
C SER A 502 -13.01 23.60 -0.71
#